data_AF-A0AAD7VX24-F1
#
_entry.id   AF-A0AAD7VX24-F1
#
_cell.length_a   1.000
_cell.length_b   1.000
_cell.length_c   1.000
_cell.angle_alpha   90.00
_cell.angle_beta   90.00
_cell.angle_gamma   90.00
#
_symmetry.space_group_name_H-M   'P 1'
#
loop_
_entity.id
_entity.type
_entity.pdbx_description
1 polymer ?
#
loop_
_entity_poly.entity_id
_entity_poly.type
_entity_poly.pdbx_seq_one_letter_code
_entity_poly.pdbx_strand_id
1 'polypeptide(L)'
;MRVDVVWLAALALSLPGLSQCDPLFALSAPNLLRVGSKENVFVEAQEYTGGNFNVEIMVKNFPAKNQQMFSKTVTLSASNKFQFLQEIL
;
A
#
# COMPACT_ATOMS: atom_id res chain seq x y z
N MET A 1 -3.11 -48.22 -1.00
CA MET A 1 -4.07 -47.53 -0.10
C MET A 1 -3.37 -46.67 0.96
N ARG A 2 -2.46 -47.21 1.80
CA ARG A 2 -1.79 -46.42 2.87
C ARG A 2 -0.68 -45.48 2.35
N VAL A 3 0.04 -45.89 1.31
CA VAL A 3 1.18 -45.14 0.75
C VAL A 3 0.69 -43.95 -0.07
N ASP A 4 -0.40 -44.13 -0.82
CA ASP A 4 -1.01 -43.07 -1.66
C ASP A 4 -1.44 -41.85 -0.84
N VAL A 5 -1.96 -42.09 0.38
CA VAL A 5 -2.37 -41.02 1.31
C VAL A 5 -1.17 -40.20 1.80
N VAL A 6 -0.01 -40.85 2.00
CA VAL A 6 1.22 -40.18 2.44
C VAL A 6 1.78 -39.28 1.34
N TRP A 7 1.76 -39.76 0.09
CA TRP A 7 2.20 -38.97 -1.07
C TRP A 7 1.29 -37.76 -1.32
N LEU A 8 -0.03 -37.93 -1.19
CA LEU A 8 -0.99 -36.83 -1.33
C LEU A 8 -0.79 -35.76 -0.24
N ALA A 9 -0.54 -36.17 1.01
CA ALA A 9 -0.26 -35.25 2.10
C ALA A 9 1.06 -34.50 1.90
N ALA A 10 2.11 -35.18 1.44
CA ALA A 10 3.39 -34.55 1.13
C ALA A 10 3.26 -33.54 -0.02
N LEU A 11 2.49 -33.86 -1.07
CA LEU A 11 2.22 -32.94 -2.16
C LEU A 11 1.44 -31.71 -1.68
N ALA A 12 0.42 -31.91 -0.85
CA ALA A 12 -0.38 -30.82 -0.28
C ALA A 12 0.45 -29.86 0.60
N LEU A 13 1.39 -30.40 1.38
CA LEU A 13 2.31 -29.62 2.23
C LEU A 13 3.45 -28.96 1.45
N SER A 14 3.78 -29.48 0.26
CA SER A 14 4.82 -28.92 -0.62
C SER A 14 4.34 -27.73 -1.46
N LEU A 15 3.02 -27.52 -1.53
CA LEU A 15 2.47 -26.32 -2.15
C LEU A 15 2.89 -25.13 -1.29
N PRO A 16 3.50 -24.08 -1.88
CA PRO A 16 3.74 -22.84 -1.15
C PRO A 16 2.41 -22.42 -0.54
N GLY A 17 2.38 -22.26 0.78
CA GLY A 17 1.17 -21.89 1.50
C GLY A 17 0.54 -20.69 0.81
N LEU A 18 -0.78 -20.77 0.56
CA LEU A 18 -1.58 -19.72 -0.07
C LEU A 18 -1.05 -18.38 0.42
N SER A 19 -0.45 -17.60 -0.50
CA SER A 19 0.07 -16.28 -0.19
C SER A 19 -1.00 -15.57 0.61
N GLN A 20 -0.65 -15.13 1.80
CA GLN A 20 -1.51 -14.35 2.67
C GLN A 20 -2.10 -13.23 1.80
N CYS A 21 -3.39 -13.35 1.41
CA CYS A 21 -4.11 -12.44 0.51
C CYS A 21 -4.41 -11.09 1.19
N ASP A 22 -3.45 -10.57 1.93
CA ASP A 22 -3.57 -9.30 2.61
C ASP A 22 -3.20 -8.19 1.61
N PRO A 23 -4.01 -7.13 1.51
CA PRO A 23 -3.77 -6.05 0.57
C PRO A 23 -2.46 -5.33 0.87
N LEU A 24 -1.69 -5.03 -0.17
CA LEU A 24 -0.43 -4.28 -0.06
C LEU A 24 -0.67 -2.79 -0.28
N PHE A 25 -0.33 -1.97 0.71
CA PHE A 25 -0.37 -0.52 0.61
C PHE A 25 1.02 0.04 0.32
N ALA A 26 1.18 0.77 -0.78
CA ALA A 26 2.45 1.37 -1.17
C ALA A 26 2.36 2.88 -1.30
N LEU A 27 3.44 3.56 -0.90
CA LEU A 27 3.64 4.98 -1.06
C LEU A 27 5.01 5.20 -1.70
N SER A 28 5.02 5.88 -2.84
CA SER A 28 6.22 6.25 -3.58
C SER A 28 6.37 7.77 -3.59
N ALA A 29 7.53 8.24 -3.14
CA ALA A 29 7.87 9.66 -3.09
C ALA A 29 9.29 9.88 -3.62
N PRO A 30 9.63 11.12 -4.03
CA PRO A 30 11.00 11.46 -4.40
C PRO A 30 11.95 11.26 -3.22
N ASN A 31 13.20 10.89 -3.52
CA ASN A 31 14.23 10.73 -2.50
C ASN A 31 14.55 12.04 -1.75
N LEU A 32 14.37 13.19 -2.41
CA LEU A 32 14.59 14.50 -1.83
C LEU A 32 13.39 15.39 -2.14
N LEU A 33 12.78 15.94 -1.09
CA LEU A 33 11.73 16.94 -1.20
C LEU A 33 12.35 18.33 -1.11
N ARG A 34 12.13 19.17 -2.13
CA ARG A 34 12.69 20.52 -2.20
C ARG A 34 11.65 21.54 -1.75
N VAL A 35 12.06 22.47 -0.90
CA VAL A 35 11.18 23.55 -0.44
C VAL A 35 10.83 24.47 -1.61
N GLY A 36 9.53 24.80 -1.76
CA GLY A 36 9.03 25.70 -2.79
C GLY A 36 8.94 25.08 -4.19
N SER A 37 9.14 23.77 -4.31
CA SER A 37 8.94 23.01 -5.55
C SER A 37 7.73 22.08 -5.38
N LYS A 38 6.95 21.95 -6.44
CA LYS A 38 5.86 20.96 -6.51
C LYS A 38 6.46 19.58 -6.72
N GLU A 39 6.21 18.66 -5.80
CA GLU A 39 6.69 17.28 -5.84
C GLU A 39 5.50 16.32 -5.97
N ASN A 40 5.68 15.20 -6.67
CA ASN A 40 4.61 14.21 -6.84
C ASN A 40 4.80 13.02 -5.90
N VAL A 41 3.73 12.64 -5.19
CA VAL A 41 3.67 11.44 -4.35
C VAL A 41 2.60 10.52 -4.91
N PHE A 42 2.94 9.24 -5.06
CA PHE A 42 2.02 8.22 -5.52
C PHE A 42 1.62 7.31 -4.36
N VAL A 43 0.33 7.02 -4.26
CA VAL A 43 -0.22 6.09 -3.25
C VAL A 43 -1.10 5.05 -3.94
N GLU A 44 -0.99 3.80 -3.50
CA GLU A 44 -1.77 2.70 -4.02
C GLU A 44 -2.11 1.65 -2.97
N ALA A 45 -3.22 0.95 -3.21
CA ALA A 45 -3.56 -0.29 -2.53
C ALA A 45 -3.71 -1.42 -3.56
N GLN A 46 -2.79 -2.38 -3.53
CA GLN A 46 -2.78 -3.55 -4.40
C GLN A 46 -3.60 -4.67 -3.78
N GLU A 47 -4.32 -5.40 -4.64
CA GLU A 47 -5.18 -6.54 -4.25
C GLU A 47 -6.24 -6.19 -3.19
N TYR A 48 -6.55 -4.90 -3.03
CA TYR A 48 -7.57 -4.44 -2.10
C TYR A 48 -8.98 -4.65 -2.69
N THR A 49 -9.79 -5.43 -1.97
CA THR A 49 -11.15 -5.81 -2.36
C THR A 49 -12.24 -5.16 -1.50
N GLY A 50 -11.86 -4.27 -0.58
CA GLY A 50 -12.79 -3.56 0.30
C GLY A 50 -13.50 -2.39 -0.37
N GLY A 51 -14.27 -1.64 0.43
CA GLY A 51 -14.94 -0.42 -0.01
C GLY A 51 -14.00 0.78 -0.13
N ASN A 52 -14.52 1.88 -0.67
CA ASN A 52 -13.77 3.14 -0.76
C ASN A 52 -13.24 3.57 0.60
N PHE A 53 -12.01 4.07 0.66
CA PHE A 53 -11.40 4.56 1.89
C PHE A 53 -10.55 5.80 1.64
N ASN A 54 -10.33 6.57 2.70
CA ASN A 54 -9.56 7.80 2.65
C ASN A 54 -8.12 7.54 3.08
N VAL A 55 -7.18 8.15 2.37
CA VAL A 55 -5.76 8.16 2.68
C VAL A 55 -5.35 9.61 2.95
N GLU A 56 -4.74 9.84 4.12
CA GLU A 56 -4.18 11.14 4.48
C GLU A 56 -2.67 11.17 4.23
N ILE A 57 -2.24 12.07 3.36
CA ILE A 57 -0.84 12.31 3.02
C ILE A 57 -0.38 13.55 3.77
N MET A 58 0.62 13.41 4.63
CA MET A 58 1.11 14.49 5.50
C MET A 58 2.62 14.69 5.39
N VAL A 59 3.06 15.95 5.40
CA VAL A 59 4.47 16.33 5.61
C VAL A 59 4.58 17.00 6.98
N LYS A 60 5.43 16.44 7.84
CA LYS A 60 5.64 16.92 9.21
C LYS A 60 7.12 17.21 9.48
N ASN A 61 7.40 18.03 10.47
CA ASN A 61 8.76 18.27 10.93
C ASN A 61 9.38 17.01 11.57
N PHE A 62 10.70 16.86 11.45
CA PHE A 62 11.47 15.81 12.09
C PHE A 62 12.36 16.41 13.21
N PRO A 63 12.56 15.72 14.35
CA PRO A 63 12.00 14.43 14.73
C PRO A 63 10.64 14.50 15.42
N ALA A 64 10.24 15.68 15.93
CA ALA A 64 9.11 15.82 16.84
C ALA A 64 7.73 15.57 16.21
N LYS A 65 7.57 15.72 14.88
CA LYS A 65 6.32 15.52 14.14
C LYS A 65 5.12 16.33 14.66
N ASN A 66 5.38 17.45 15.35
CA ASN A 66 4.35 18.32 15.93
C ASN A 66 3.96 19.50 15.03
N GLN A 67 4.75 19.81 14.01
CA GLN A 67 4.43 20.82 13.01
C GLN A 67 4.06 20.12 11.70
N GLN A 68 2.90 20.47 11.16
CA GLN A 68 2.40 19.97 9.89
C GLN A 68 2.62 21.04 8.82
N MET A 69 3.43 20.73 7.81
CA MET A 69 3.69 21.61 6.67
C MET A 69 2.69 21.41 5.55
N PHE A 70 2.21 20.18 5.37
CA PHE A 70 1.24 19.81 4.36
C PHE A 70 0.32 18.70 4.89
N SER A 71 -0.97 18.76 4.56
CA SER A 71 -1.87 17.60 4.66
C SER A 71 -2.87 17.64 3.52
N LYS A 72 -3.12 16.47 2.93
CA LYS A 72 -4.17 16.28 1.94
C LYS A 72 -4.80 14.90 2.11
N THR A 73 -6.12 14.86 2.01
CA THR A 73 -6.87 13.61 1.98
C THR A 73 -7.29 13.28 0.56
N VAL A 74 -7.04 12.05 0.14
CA VAL A 74 -7.47 11.49 -1.14
C VAL A 74 -8.33 10.25 -0.88
N THR A 75 -9.30 9.99 -1.75
CA THR A 75 -10.15 8.80 -1.64
C THR A 75 -9.70 7.75 -2.65
N LEU A 76 -9.35 6.56 -2.17
CA LEU A 76 -9.08 5.39 -3.00
C LEU A 76 -10.38 4.61 -3.19
N SER A 77 -10.71 4.34 -4.45
CA SER A 77 -11.96 3.71 -4.86
C SER A 77 -11.76 2.79 -6.06
N ALA A 78 -12.74 1.93 -6.34
CA ALA A 78 -12.70 1.10 -7.54
C ALA A 78 -12.58 1.93 -8.85
N SER A 79 -13.11 3.17 -8.87
CA SER A 79 -13.05 4.04 -10.05
C SER A 79 -11.65 4.55 -10.37
N ASN A 80 -10.78 4.72 -9.37
CA ASN A 80 -9.37 5.09 -9.58
C ASN A 80 -8.42 3.89 -9.41
N LYS A 81 -8.95 2.66 -9.46
CA LYS A 81 -8.20 1.43 -9.27
C LYS A 81 -7.42 1.41 -7.94
N PHE A 82 -7.95 2.09 -6.92
CA PHE A 82 -7.28 2.30 -5.63
C PHE A 82 -5.88 2.91 -5.75
N GLN A 83 -5.70 3.85 -6.70
CA GLN A 83 -4.45 4.56 -6.94
C GLN A 83 -4.67 6.06 -7.01
N PHE A 84 -3.69 6.84 -6.56
CA PHE A 84 -3.72 8.29 -6.68
C PHE A 84 -2.31 8.88 -6.82
N LEU A 85 -2.16 9.87 -7.71
CA LEU A 85 -0.97 10.71 -7.80
C LEU A 85 -1.30 12.09 -7.22
N GLN A 86 -0.66 12.45 -6.12
CA GLN A 86 -0.89 13.69 -5.40
C GLN A 86 0.32 14.62 -5.54
N GLU A 87 0.07 15.85 -5.99
CA GLU A 87 1.04 16.94 -5.94
C GLU A 87 1.11 17.49 -4.50
N ILE A 88 2.31 17.57 -3.93
CA ILE A 88 2.62 18.22 -2.65
C ILE A 88 3.51 19.45 -2.92
N LEU A 89 3.37 20.48 -2.09
CA LEU A 89 4.02 21.80 -2.23
C LEU A 89 5.06 22.04 -1.14
#